data_AF-A0A447N0Z6-F1
#
_entry.id   AF-A0A447N0Z6-F1
#
_cell.length_a   1.000
_cell.length_b   1.000
_cell.length_c   1.000
_cell.angle_alpha   90.00
_cell.angle_beta   90.00
_cell.angle_gamma   90.00
#
_symmetry.space_group_name_H-M   'P 1'
#
loop_
_entity.id
_entity.type
_entity.pdbx_description
1 polymer ?
#
loop_
_entity_poly.entity_id
_entity_poly.type
_entity_poly.pdbx_seq_one_letter_code
_entity_poly.pdbx_strand_id
1 'polypeptide(L)'
;MAVEDTQPLITHLIELRKRLLNCIVAVLLIFLALIYFANDIYHLVAAPLIKQMPQGATMIATDVASPFFTPIKLTFMVSLILSAPVILYQVWAFIAPALYKHERRLVVPLLVSSSLLFYIGMAFAYFVVFPLAFGFLTHTAPGRGTGFDRYRQLS
;
A
#
# COMPACT_ATOMS: atom_id res chain seq x y z
N MET A 1 38.08 -26.82 4.28
CA MET A 1 37.01 -26.78 3.26
C MET A 1 35.87 -25.83 3.66
N ALA A 2 36.17 -24.63 4.20
CA ALA A 2 35.16 -23.66 4.68
C ALA A 2 35.29 -22.27 4.01
N VAL A 3 36.30 -22.06 3.16
CA VAL A 3 36.59 -20.76 2.52
C VAL A 3 35.78 -20.55 1.24
N GLU A 4 35.38 -21.64 0.56
CA GLU A 4 34.62 -21.57 -0.70
C GLU A 4 33.15 -21.18 -0.50
N ASP A 5 32.52 -21.52 0.64
CA ASP A 5 31.11 -21.14 0.94
C ASP A 5 30.94 -19.69 1.43
N THR A 6 32.00 -19.04 1.91
CA THR A 6 31.91 -17.63 2.37
C THR A 6 31.76 -16.67 1.18
N GLN A 7 32.40 -16.97 0.06
CA GLN A 7 32.35 -16.14 -1.15
C GLN A 7 30.95 -16.03 -1.82
N PRO A 8 30.15 -17.12 -1.96
CA PRO A 8 28.81 -17.04 -2.56
C PRO A 8 27.80 -16.31 -1.66
N LEU A 9 27.84 -16.49 -0.33
CA LEU A 9 26.90 -15.80 0.57
C LEU A 9 27.13 -14.29 0.59
N ILE A 10 28.40 -13.86 0.64
CA ILE A 10 28.74 -12.42 0.56
C ILE A 10 28.30 -11.83 -0.77
N THR A 11 28.49 -12.56 -1.88
CA THR A 11 28.04 -12.11 -3.21
C THR A 11 26.53 -11.94 -3.27
N HIS A 12 25.76 -12.91 -2.74
CA HIS A 12 24.31 -12.84 -2.71
C HIS A 12 23.79 -11.69 -1.82
N LEU A 13 24.42 -11.43 -0.68
CA LEU A 13 24.08 -10.29 0.19
C LEU A 13 24.39 -8.93 -0.47
N ILE A 14 25.49 -8.83 -1.21
CA ILE A 14 25.83 -7.62 -1.99
C ILE A 14 24.77 -7.38 -3.07
N GLU A 15 24.33 -8.44 -3.73
CA GLU A 15 23.26 -8.37 -4.72
C GLU A 15 21.93 -7.92 -4.11
N LEU A 16 21.53 -8.49 -2.96
CA LEU A 16 20.35 -8.07 -2.21
C LEU A 16 20.40 -6.57 -1.89
N ARG A 17 21.52 -6.09 -1.33
CA ARG A 17 21.70 -4.66 -1.00
C ARG A 17 21.53 -3.77 -2.23
N LYS A 18 22.17 -4.13 -3.34
CA LYS A 18 22.09 -3.37 -4.60
C LYS A 18 20.65 -3.29 -5.10
N ARG A 19 19.92 -4.41 -5.05
CA ARG A 19 18.52 -4.48 -5.49
C ARG A 19 17.59 -3.71 -4.58
N LEU A 20 17.80 -3.79 -3.27
CA LEU A 20 17.06 -3.01 -2.28
C LEU A 20 17.25 -1.51 -2.51
N LEU A 21 18.49 -1.05 -2.74
CA LEU A 21 18.76 0.34 -3.06
C LEU A 21 18.05 0.78 -4.35
N ASN A 22 18.05 -0.07 -5.39
CA ASN A 22 17.33 0.24 -6.62
C ASN A 22 15.80 0.35 -6.41
N CYS A 23 15.21 -0.52 -5.56
CA CYS A 23 13.80 -0.41 -5.18
C CYS A 23 13.53 0.92 -4.46
N ILE A 24 14.37 1.29 -3.50
CA ILE A 24 14.25 2.55 -2.76
C ILE A 24 14.34 3.74 -3.73
N VAL A 25 15.32 3.74 -4.62
CA VAL A 25 15.48 4.81 -5.63
C VAL A 25 14.25 4.88 -6.54
N ALA A 26 13.72 3.75 -7.01
CA ALA A 26 12.53 3.74 -7.85
C ALA A 26 11.29 4.32 -7.13
N VAL A 27 11.06 3.92 -5.87
CA VAL A 27 9.99 4.48 -5.02
C VAL A 27 10.19 5.99 -4.86
N LEU A 28 11.40 6.43 -4.51
CA LEU A 28 11.71 7.84 -4.29
C LEU A 28 11.54 8.68 -5.56
N LEU A 29 11.94 8.18 -6.72
CA LEU A 29 11.75 8.89 -7.99
C LEU A 29 10.27 9.10 -8.29
N ILE A 30 9.44 8.07 -8.12
CA ILE A 30 7.99 8.17 -8.31
C ILE A 30 7.38 9.11 -7.27
N PHE A 31 7.80 8.97 -6.01
CA PHE A 31 7.34 9.83 -4.92
C PHE A 31 7.64 11.31 -5.17
N LEU A 32 8.88 11.65 -5.55
CA LEU A 32 9.28 13.02 -5.86
C LEU A 32 8.52 13.59 -7.06
N ALA A 33 8.16 12.76 -8.04
CA ALA A 33 7.30 13.18 -9.15
C ALA A 33 5.85 13.46 -8.72
N LEU A 34 5.34 12.73 -7.72
CA LEU A 34 3.95 12.82 -7.26
C LEU A 34 3.73 13.76 -6.09
N ILE A 35 4.75 14.11 -5.31
CA ILE A 35 4.62 14.91 -4.08
C ILE A 35 4.04 16.29 -4.34
N TYR A 36 4.29 16.88 -5.52
CA TYR A 36 3.68 18.15 -5.93
C TYR A 36 2.14 18.05 -6.02
N PHE A 37 1.63 16.87 -6.40
CA PHE A 37 0.21 16.57 -6.54
C PHE A 37 -0.39 15.90 -5.29
N ALA A 38 0.30 15.93 -4.15
CA ALA A 38 -0.11 15.18 -2.96
C ALA A 38 -1.51 15.54 -2.46
N ASN A 39 -1.89 16.82 -2.53
CA ASN A 39 -3.23 17.27 -2.14
C ASN A 39 -4.31 16.73 -3.09
N ASP A 40 -4.06 16.73 -4.39
CA ASP A 40 -5.00 16.21 -5.39
C ASP A 40 -5.20 14.70 -5.22
N ILE A 41 -4.11 13.96 -4.98
CA ILE A 41 -4.14 12.52 -4.69
C ILE A 41 -4.94 12.27 -3.40
N TYR A 42 -4.75 13.09 -2.38
CA TYR A 42 -5.51 13.00 -1.14
C TYR A 42 -7.01 13.19 -1.36
N HIS A 43 -7.41 14.23 -2.10
CA HIS A 43 -8.82 14.45 -2.40
C HIS A 43 -9.43 13.31 -3.22
N LEU A 44 -8.68 12.76 -4.19
CA LEU A 44 -9.13 11.65 -5.03
C LEU A 44 -9.36 10.37 -4.22
N VAL A 45 -8.46 10.04 -3.29
CA VAL A 45 -8.56 8.83 -2.45
C VAL A 45 -9.54 9.02 -1.29
N ALA A 46 -9.65 10.23 -0.74
CA ALA A 46 -10.56 10.53 0.37
C ALA A 46 -12.02 10.72 -0.07
N ALA A 47 -12.27 11.13 -1.32
CA ALA A 47 -13.62 11.30 -1.87
C ALA A 47 -14.58 10.10 -1.64
N PRO A 48 -14.21 8.83 -1.92
CA PRO A 48 -15.08 7.68 -1.66
C PRO A 48 -15.37 7.46 -0.17
N LEU A 49 -14.39 7.72 0.71
CA LEU A 49 -14.55 7.62 2.16
C LEU A 49 -15.49 8.68 2.70
N ILE A 50 -15.39 9.93 2.20
CA ILE A 50 -16.27 11.04 2.58
C ILE A 50 -17.71 10.77 2.11
N LYS A 51 -17.91 10.18 0.93
CA LYS A 51 -19.24 9.81 0.43
C LYS A 51 -19.94 8.72 1.23
N GLN A 52 -19.19 7.90 1.97
CA GLN A 52 -19.71 6.83 2.81
C GLN A 52 -19.84 7.26 4.29
N MET A 53 -19.48 8.49 4.65
CA MET A 53 -19.71 9.04 5.99
C MET A 53 -21.16 9.53 6.15
N PRO A 54 -21.79 9.30 7.32
CA PRO A 54 -23.10 9.89 7.65
C PRO A 54 -23.04 11.41 7.62
N GLN A 55 -24.12 12.06 7.15
CA GLN A 55 -24.23 13.52 7.13
C GLN A 55 -24.02 14.09 8.55
N GLY A 56 -22.95 14.85 8.75
CA GLY A 56 -22.59 15.47 10.03
C GLY A 56 -21.27 15.01 10.67
N ALA A 57 -20.56 14.04 10.07
CA ALA A 57 -19.20 13.71 10.49
C ALA A 57 -18.24 14.84 10.05
N THR A 58 -17.84 15.69 11.00
CA THR A 58 -16.76 16.64 10.79
C THR A 58 -15.43 15.89 10.72
N MET A 59 -14.55 16.29 9.80
CA MET A 59 -13.15 15.88 9.83
C MET A 59 -12.52 16.46 11.11
N ILE A 60 -12.59 15.71 12.20
CA ILE A 60 -11.87 16.06 13.42
C ILE A 60 -10.42 15.64 13.17
N ALA A 61 -9.59 16.63 12.83
CA ALA A 61 -8.15 16.51 12.87
C ALA A 61 -7.75 16.11 14.30
N THR A 62 -7.44 14.84 14.52
CA THR A 62 -6.96 14.35 15.82
C THR A 62 -5.57 14.91 16.17
N ASP A 63 -4.94 15.69 15.27
CA ASP A 63 -3.64 16.31 15.47
C ASP A 63 -3.44 17.54 14.55
N VAL A 64 -2.79 18.61 15.03
CA VAL A 64 -2.56 19.87 14.29
C VAL A 64 -1.64 19.69 13.08
N ALA A 65 -0.79 18.66 13.09
CA ALA A 65 0.12 18.34 11.99
C ALA A 65 -0.52 17.42 10.93
N SER A 66 -1.71 16.87 11.20
CA SER A 66 -2.39 15.93 10.32
C SER A 66 -2.67 16.46 8.90
N PRO A 67 -3.00 17.74 8.66
CA PRO A 67 -3.25 18.24 7.30
C PRO A 67 -1.98 18.25 6.43
N PHE A 68 -0.81 18.36 7.05
CA PHE A 68 0.46 18.41 6.33
C PHE A 68 1.03 17.01 6.06
N PHE A 69 1.02 16.12 7.06
CA PHE A 69 1.62 14.79 6.92
C PHE A 69 0.71 13.77 6.24
N THR A 70 -0.62 13.93 6.29
CA THR A 70 -1.56 12.95 5.71
C THR A 70 -1.42 12.84 4.19
N PRO A 71 -1.43 13.94 3.41
CA PRO A 71 -1.25 13.86 1.96
C PRO A 71 0.11 13.29 1.57
N ILE A 72 1.17 13.64 2.30
CA ILE A 72 2.54 13.15 2.07
C ILE A 72 2.61 11.64 2.30
N LYS A 73 2.09 11.14 3.44
CA LYS A 73 2.08 9.72 3.77
C LYS A 73 1.27 8.91 2.76
N LEU A 74 0.12 9.44 2.34
CA LEU A 74 -0.71 8.81 1.32
C LEU A 74 0.02 8.74 -0.01
N THR A 75 0.63 9.84 -0.45
CA THR A 75 1.39 9.91 -1.71
C THR A 75 2.56 8.95 -1.69
N PHE A 76 3.22 8.76 -0.55
CA PHE A 76 4.24 7.74 -0.38
C PHE A 76 3.67 6.32 -0.57
N MET A 77 2.52 6.00 0.02
CA MET A 77 1.85 4.70 -0.21
C MET A 77 1.47 4.50 -1.68
N VAL A 78 0.96 5.52 -2.35
CA VAL A 78 0.64 5.48 -3.79
C VAL A 78 1.90 5.26 -4.62
N SER A 79 3.00 5.95 -4.30
CA SER A 79 4.28 5.76 -5.00
C SER A 79 4.82 4.33 -4.83
N LEU A 80 4.64 3.72 -3.66
CA LEU A 80 5.03 2.34 -3.39
C LEU A 80 4.23 1.37 -4.27
N ILE A 81 2.92 1.56 -4.36
CA ILE A 81 2.02 0.79 -5.22
C ILE A 81 2.42 0.92 -6.71
N LEU A 82 2.70 2.14 -7.17
CA LEU A 82 3.09 2.37 -8.56
C LEU A 82 4.48 1.80 -8.87
N SER A 83 5.36 1.73 -7.88
CA SER A 83 6.67 1.10 -8.00
C SER A 83 6.64 -0.44 -7.96
N ALA A 84 5.50 -1.05 -7.61
CA ALA A 84 5.34 -2.50 -7.50
C ALA A 84 5.93 -3.32 -8.67
N PRO A 85 5.71 -3.00 -9.97
CA PRO A 85 6.32 -3.75 -11.06
C PRO A 85 7.85 -3.70 -11.05
N VAL A 86 8.45 -2.57 -10.65
CA VAL A 86 9.90 -2.43 -10.51
C VAL A 86 10.39 -3.24 -9.31
N ILE A 87 9.70 -3.19 -8.18
CA ILE A 87 10.03 -3.99 -7.00
C ILE A 87 9.96 -5.48 -7.32
N LEU A 88 8.87 -5.93 -7.93
CA LEU A 88 8.70 -7.33 -8.37
C LEU A 88 9.79 -7.73 -9.34
N TYR A 89 10.17 -6.87 -10.30
CA TYR A 89 11.30 -7.12 -11.18
C TYR A 89 12.61 -7.32 -10.40
N GLN A 90 12.91 -6.46 -9.43
CA GLN A 90 14.14 -6.58 -8.65
C GLN A 90 14.15 -7.84 -7.79
N VAL A 91 13.01 -8.22 -7.21
CA VAL A 91 12.84 -9.47 -6.43
C VAL A 91 13.05 -10.69 -7.34
N TRP A 92 12.40 -10.74 -8.49
CA TRP A 92 12.56 -11.86 -9.42
C TRP A 92 13.96 -11.94 -9.99
N ALA A 93 14.57 -10.79 -10.29
CA ALA A 93 15.92 -10.76 -10.81
C ALA A 93 16.95 -11.16 -9.73
N PHE A 94 16.65 -11.05 -8.44
CA PHE A 94 17.47 -11.62 -7.34
C PHE A 94 17.40 -13.14 -7.28
N ILE A 95 16.23 -13.71 -7.60
CA ILE A 95 16.00 -15.17 -7.60
C ILE A 95 16.54 -15.79 -8.91
N ALA A 96 16.46 -15.06 -10.03
CA ALA A 96 16.91 -15.51 -11.35
C ALA A 96 18.34 -16.06 -11.43
N PRO A 97 19.39 -15.52 -10.75
CA PRO A 97 20.72 -16.13 -10.76
C PRO A 97 20.77 -17.54 -10.14
N ALA A 98 19.81 -17.90 -9.28
CA ALA A 98 19.67 -19.25 -8.73
C ALA A 98 18.96 -20.23 -9.70
N LEU A 99 18.39 -19.74 -10.80
CA LEU A 99 17.64 -20.55 -11.77
C LEU A 99 18.52 -20.95 -12.96
N TYR A 100 18.39 -22.20 -13.43
CA TYR A 100 19.13 -22.68 -14.60
C TYR A 100 18.82 -21.80 -15.83
N LYS A 101 19.84 -21.51 -16.66
CA LYS A 101 19.78 -20.56 -17.79
C LYS A 101 18.59 -20.77 -18.75
N HIS A 102 18.05 -21.99 -18.82
CA HIS A 102 16.90 -22.35 -19.65
C HIS A 102 15.54 -21.96 -19.04
N GLU A 103 15.44 -21.87 -17.70
CA GLU A 103 14.21 -21.54 -16.98
C GLU A 103 13.99 -20.03 -16.80
N ARG A 104 15.02 -19.21 -17.08
CA ARG A 104 14.94 -17.75 -16.98
C ARG A 104 13.82 -17.15 -17.85
N ARG A 105 13.40 -17.84 -18.92
CA ARG A 105 12.28 -17.42 -19.77
C ARG A 105 10.94 -17.46 -19.03
N LEU A 106 10.77 -18.32 -18.01
CA LEU A 106 9.55 -18.42 -17.19
C LEU A 106 9.42 -17.26 -16.20
N VAL A 107 10.51 -16.58 -15.86
CA VAL A 107 10.50 -15.43 -14.95
C VAL A 107 9.71 -14.26 -15.56
N VAL A 108 9.77 -14.06 -16.87
CA VAL A 108 9.06 -12.97 -17.56
C VAL A 108 7.53 -13.11 -17.47
N PRO A 109 6.91 -14.23 -17.91
CA PRO A 109 5.46 -14.38 -17.79
C PRO A 109 5.01 -14.40 -16.32
N LEU A 110 5.83 -14.90 -15.40
CA LEU A 110 5.54 -14.90 -13.97
C LEU A 110 5.58 -13.48 -13.38
N LEU A 111 6.53 -12.65 -13.79
CA LEU A 111 6.61 -11.24 -13.40
C LEU A 111 5.40 -10.46 -13.91
N VAL A 112 5.03 -10.66 -15.17
CA VAL A 112 3.85 -10.02 -15.76
C VAL A 112 2.58 -10.48 -15.03
N SER A 113 2.44 -11.78 -14.80
CA SER A 113 1.30 -12.35 -14.06
C SER A 113 1.21 -11.83 -12.63
N SER A 114 2.34 -11.78 -11.91
CA SER A 114 2.38 -11.25 -10.53
C SER A 114 2.10 -9.75 -10.47
N SER A 115 2.59 -8.97 -11.42
CA SER A 115 2.29 -7.54 -11.52
C SER A 115 0.80 -7.31 -11.82
N LEU A 116 0.22 -8.05 -12.77
CA LEU A 116 -1.21 -8.00 -13.06
C LEU A 116 -2.04 -8.41 -11.85
N LEU A 117 -1.67 -9.52 -11.19
CA LEU A 117 -2.37 -10.02 -10.02
C LEU A 117 -2.28 -9.05 -8.85
N PHE A 118 -1.18 -8.33 -8.68
CA PHE A 118 -1.05 -7.27 -7.67
C PHE A 118 -2.07 -6.16 -7.90
N TYR A 119 -2.19 -5.65 -9.13
CA TYR A 119 -3.18 -4.61 -9.45
C TYR A 119 -4.62 -5.12 -9.40
N ILE A 120 -4.87 -6.36 -9.82
CA ILE A 120 -6.19 -7.01 -9.65
C ILE A 120 -6.52 -7.15 -8.16
N GLY A 121 -5.57 -7.58 -7.33
CA GLY A 121 -5.73 -7.69 -5.88
C GLY A 121 -6.01 -6.34 -5.23
N MET A 122 -5.34 -5.28 -5.68
CA MET A 122 -5.63 -3.92 -5.27
C MET A 122 -7.04 -3.47 -5.65
N ALA A 123 -7.46 -3.72 -6.90
CA ALA A 123 -8.80 -3.42 -7.34
C ALA A 123 -9.85 -4.21 -6.53
N PHE A 124 -9.60 -5.50 -6.29
CA PHE A 124 -10.44 -6.34 -5.45
C PHE A 124 -10.54 -5.80 -4.02
N ALA A 125 -9.42 -5.41 -3.41
CA ALA A 125 -9.42 -4.80 -2.10
C ALA A 125 -10.31 -3.55 -2.09
N TYR A 126 -10.11 -2.64 -3.06
CA TYR A 126 -10.87 -1.39 -3.21
C TYR A 126 -12.37 -1.60 -3.42
N PHE A 127 -12.77 -2.49 -4.34
CA PHE A 127 -14.17 -2.64 -4.75
C PHE A 127 -14.96 -3.64 -3.89
N VAL A 128 -14.32 -4.60 -3.25
CA VAL A 128 -15.01 -5.68 -2.52
C VAL A 128 -14.71 -5.61 -1.02
N VAL A 129 -13.43 -5.58 -0.64
CA VAL A 129 -13.04 -5.67 0.78
C VAL A 129 -13.42 -4.41 1.54
N PHE A 130 -13.17 -3.23 0.99
CA PHE A 130 -13.54 -1.96 1.63
C PHE A 130 -15.05 -1.86 1.93
N PRO A 131 -15.99 -1.99 0.96
CA PRO A 131 -17.40 -1.88 1.27
C PRO A 131 -17.91 -2.97 2.20
N LEU A 132 -17.36 -4.19 2.10
CA LEU A 132 -17.70 -5.28 3.00
C LEU A 132 -17.28 -4.97 4.44
N ALA A 133 -16.03 -4.50 4.63
CA ALA A 133 -15.51 -4.11 5.94
C ALA A 133 -16.32 -2.96 6.56
N PHE A 134 -16.61 -1.90 5.79
CA PHE A 134 -17.46 -0.79 6.27
C PHE A 134 -18.89 -1.24 6.58
N GLY A 135 -19.48 -2.12 5.76
CA GLY A 135 -20.78 -2.73 6.04
C GLY A 135 -20.79 -3.51 7.36
N PHE A 136 -19.78 -4.35 7.59
CA PHE A 136 -19.61 -5.06 8.86
C PHE A 136 -19.42 -4.13 10.05
N LEU A 137 -18.60 -3.07 9.92
CA LEU A 137 -18.34 -2.12 11.00
C LEU A 137 -19.58 -1.31 11.38
N THR A 138 -20.38 -0.88 10.40
CA THR A 138 -21.64 -0.15 10.68
C THR A 138 -22.72 -1.04 11.27
N HIS A 139 -22.75 -2.34 10.94
CA HIS A 139 -23.70 -3.30 11.50
C HIS A 139 -23.30 -3.79 12.91
N THR A 140 -22.01 -3.85 13.21
CA THR A 140 -21.50 -4.27 14.53
C THR A 140 -21.23 -3.12 15.48
N ALA A 141 -21.16 -1.87 14.98
CA ALA A 141 -21.24 -0.68 15.82
C ALA A 141 -22.59 -0.74 16.56
N PRO A 142 -22.61 -0.93 17.88
CA PRO A 142 -23.85 -0.88 18.63
C PRO A 142 -24.45 0.47 18.33
N GLY A 143 -25.65 0.47 17.73
CA GLY A 143 -26.45 1.68 17.69
C GLY A 143 -26.40 2.26 19.09
N ARG A 144 -26.04 3.54 19.21
CA ARG A 144 -26.22 4.29 20.45
C ARG A 144 -27.72 4.22 20.75
N GLY A 145 -28.14 3.14 21.38
CA GLY A 145 -29.48 2.89 21.83
C GLY A 145 -29.75 3.91 22.93
N THR A 146 -30.40 4.99 22.55
CA THR A 146 -31.70 5.36 23.15
C THR A 146 -31.77 5.11 24.67
N GLY A 147 -30.88 5.74 25.43
CA GLY A 147 -30.89 5.73 26.89
C GLY A 147 -30.91 7.12 27.51
N PHE A 148 -30.59 8.17 26.74
CA PHE A 148 -30.48 9.54 27.25
C PHE A 148 -31.78 10.35 27.16
N ASP A 149 -32.75 9.94 26.36
CA ASP A 149 -34.01 10.69 26.21
C ASP A 149 -35.00 10.43 27.36
N ARG A 150 -34.83 9.34 28.11
CA ARG A 150 -35.73 8.96 29.20
C ARG A 150 -35.51 9.77 30.49
N TYR A 151 -34.37 10.46 30.63
CA TYR A 151 -34.05 11.29 31.81
C TYR A 151 -34.45 12.77 31.67
N ARG A 152 -34.82 13.24 30.47
CA ARG A 152 -35.27 14.63 30.24
C ARG A 152 -36.78 14.83 30.44
N GLN A 153 -37.56 13.74 30.56
CA GLN A 153 -39.02 13.81 30.79
C GLN A 153 -39.43 13.72 32.26
N LEU A 154 -38.48 13.63 33.20
CA LEU A 154 -38.74 13.52 34.65
C LEU A 154 -38.28 14.75 35.46
N SER A 155 -37.99 15.88 34.81
CA SER A 155 -37.68 17.18 35.43
C SER A 155 -38.54 18.28 34.84
#